data_AF-A0AAJ1QF22-F1
#
_entry.id   AF-A0AAJ1QF22-F1
#
_cell.length_a   1.000
_cell.length_b   1.000
_cell.length_c   1.000
_cell.angle_alpha   90.00
_cell.angle_beta   90.00
_cell.angle_gamma   90.00
#
_symmetry.space_group_name_H-M   'P 1'
#
loop_
_entity.id
_entity.type
_entity.pdbx_description
1 polymer ?
#
loop_
_entity_poly.entity_id
_entity_poly.type
_entity_poly.pdbx_seq_one_letter_code
_entity_poly.pdbx_strand_id
1 'polypeptide(L)'
;MKIVRYIEEFNNSNDKLNNEYILDITPEKILEVLQDFKLNNDDYPNEIYDSYLLTILQLNRLKPFLKDKLEENILKYSYYLSAYEDNR
;
A
#
# COMPACT_ATOMS: atom_id res chain seq x y z
N MET A 1 12.24 -15.65 -4.28
CA MET A 1 10.87 -15.12 -4.45
C MET A 1 10.94 -13.62 -4.22
N LYS A 2 10.36 -12.80 -5.10
CA LYS A 2 10.44 -11.34 -4.97
C LYS A 2 9.10 -10.83 -4.46
N ILE A 3 9.08 -10.11 -3.36
CA ILE A 3 7.84 -9.51 -2.87
C ILE A 3 7.66 -8.14 -3.53
N VAL A 4 6.45 -7.85 -4.01
CA VAL A 4 6.08 -6.55 -4.60
C VAL A 4 5.05 -5.87 -3.70
N ARG A 5 5.12 -4.54 -3.63
CA ARG A 5 4.24 -3.70 -2.81
C ARG A 5 3.28 -2.94 -3.70
N TYR A 6 2.04 -2.84 -3.26
CA TYR A 6 0.95 -2.22 -3.98
C TYR A 6 0.19 -1.26 -3.08
N ILE A 7 -0.37 -0.22 -3.68
CA ILE A 7 -1.55 0.43 -3.15
C ILE A 7 -2.74 -0.18 -3.86
N GLU A 8 -3.59 -0.87 -3.13
CA GLU A 8 -4.86 -1.37 -3.65
C GLU A 8 -5.97 -0.34 -3.41
N GLU A 9 -6.82 -0.15 -4.40
CA GLU A 9 -7.97 0.73 -4.35
C GLU A 9 -9.25 -0.11 -4.35
N PHE A 10 -10.03 -0.06 -3.27
CA PHE A 10 -11.28 -0.79 -3.13
C PHE A 10 -12.48 0.14 -3.18
N ASN A 11 -13.55 -0.28 -3.84
CA ASN A 11 -14.79 0.48 -3.92
C ASN A 11 -15.62 0.34 -2.64
N ASN A 12 -15.86 1.46 -1.96
CA ASN A 12 -16.55 1.50 -0.67
C ASN A 12 -18.01 0.99 -0.71
N SER A 13 -18.62 0.89 -1.89
CA SER A 13 -20.01 0.44 -2.03
C SER A 13 -20.16 -1.08 -2.11
N ASN A 14 -19.10 -1.80 -2.48
CA ASN A 14 -19.18 -3.24 -2.74
C ASN A 14 -17.91 -4.02 -2.39
N ASP A 15 -16.92 -3.36 -1.77
CA ASP A 15 -15.64 -3.91 -1.34
C ASP A 15 -14.86 -4.66 -2.43
N LYS A 16 -15.13 -4.34 -3.71
CA LYS A 16 -14.39 -4.91 -4.83
C LYS A 16 -13.13 -4.10 -5.10
N LEU A 17 -12.04 -4.81 -5.36
CA LEU A 17 -10.81 -4.25 -5.90
C LEU A 17 -11.13 -3.53 -7.22
N ASN A 18 -10.85 -2.24 -7.27
CA ASN A 18 -11.02 -1.38 -8.42
C ASN A 18 -9.73 -1.26 -9.22
N ASN A 19 -8.60 -1.07 -8.53
CA ASN A 19 -7.29 -0.92 -9.15
C ASN A 19 -6.14 -1.25 -8.18
N GLU A 20 -4.95 -1.48 -8.73
CA GLU A 20 -3.72 -1.71 -7.99
C GLU A 20 -2.62 -0.82 -8.57
N TYR A 21 -1.84 -0.19 -7.69
CA TYR A 21 -0.75 0.69 -8.08
C TYR A 21 0.56 0.18 -7.50
N ILE A 22 1.52 -0.17 -8.37
CA ILE A 22 2.82 -0.70 -7.94
C ILE A 22 3.63 0.39 -7.26
N LEU A 23 4.15 0.08 -6.07
CA LEU A 23 5.10 0.90 -5.34
C LEU A 23 6.54 0.46 -5.65
N ASP A 24 7.39 1.42 -6.03
CA ASP A 24 8.83 1.24 -6.22
C ASP A 24 9.61 1.74 -5.00
N ILE A 25 9.47 1.02 -3.90
CA ILE A 25 10.01 1.38 -2.58
C ILE A 25 10.31 0.10 -1.78
N THR A 26 11.32 0.15 -0.91
CA THR A 26 11.63 -0.98 -0.02
C THR A 26 10.75 -0.96 1.24
N PRO A 27 10.53 -2.12 1.89
CA PRO A 27 9.78 -2.20 3.15
C PRO A 27 10.31 -1.27 4.25
N GLU A 28 11.62 -1.18 4.41
CA GLU A 28 12.24 -0.29 5.40
C GLU A 28 11.94 1.17 5.09
N LYS A 29 11.98 1.53 3.80
CA LYS A 29 11.69 2.90 3.39
C LYS A 29 10.22 3.26 3.55
N ILE A 30 9.31 2.28 3.44
CA ILE A 30 7.88 2.47 3.79
C ILE A 30 7.77 2.87 5.26
N LEU A 31 8.46 2.20 6.18
CA LEU A 31 8.42 2.53 7.61
C LEU A 31 8.98 3.92 7.90
N GLU A 32 10.04 4.32 7.22
CA GLU A 32 10.59 5.68 7.35
C GLU A 32 9.65 6.77 6.85
N VAL A 33 9.00 6.51 5.70
CA VAL A 33 8.07 7.45 5.05
C VAL A 33 6.77 7.54 5.84
N LEU A 34 6.27 6.40 6.30
CA LEU A 34 5.09 6.26 7.13
C LEU A 34 5.50 6.17 8.61
N GLN A 35 6.04 7.26 9.16
CA GLN A 35 6.52 7.32 10.55
C GLN A 35 5.49 6.89 11.61
N ASP A 36 4.21 6.91 11.26
CA ASP A 36 3.06 6.51 12.06
C ASP A 36 2.52 5.10 11.75
N PHE A 37 3.19 4.36 10.85
CA PHE A 37 2.88 2.98 10.53
C PHE A 37 3.27 2.06 11.69
N LYS A 38 2.40 1.09 11.98
CA LYS A 38 2.60 0.10 13.02
C LYS A 38 2.59 -1.27 12.36
N LEU A 39 3.68 -1.99 12.51
CA LEU A 39 3.79 -3.39 12.12
C LEU A 39 2.88 -4.25 12.98
N ASN A 40 2.28 -5.28 12.37
CA ASN A 40 1.67 -6.36 13.13
C ASN A 40 2.75 -7.26 13.76
N ASN A 41 2.36 -8.12 14.69
CA ASN A 41 3.33 -8.94 15.45
C ASN A 41 4.11 -9.94 14.58
N ASP A 42 3.54 -10.31 13.45
CA ASP A 42 4.06 -11.22 12.43
C ASP A 42 4.71 -10.51 11.23
N ASP A 43 4.58 -9.18 11.14
CA ASP A 43 5.28 -8.39 10.13
C ASP A 43 6.73 -8.14 10.55
N TYR A 44 7.67 -8.55 9.69
CA TYR A 44 9.07 -8.15 9.82
C TYR A 44 9.33 -6.84 9.06
N PRO A 45 10.19 -5.93 9.56
CA PRO A 45 10.46 -4.65 8.91
C PRO A 45 10.92 -4.74 7.44
N ASN A 46 11.59 -5.83 7.08
CA ASN A 46 12.07 -6.13 5.73
C ASN A 46 11.05 -6.88 4.86
N GLU A 47 9.88 -7.23 5.41
CA GLU A 47 8.96 -8.15 4.75
C GLU A 47 7.45 -7.83 4.88
N ILE A 48 7.03 -6.78 5.60
CA ILE A 48 5.64 -6.27 5.75
C ILE A 48 4.62 -6.94 4.82
N TYR A 49 3.89 -7.94 5.31
CA TYR A 49 3.06 -8.83 4.50
C TYR A 49 1.59 -8.46 4.56
N ASP A 50 1.14 -7.87 5.67
CA ASP A 50 -0.26 -7.62 5.89
C ASP A 50 -0.80 -6.43 5.09
N SER A 51 -2.07 -6.54 4.71
CA SER A 51 -2.80 -5.42 4.12
C SER A 51 -3.15 -4.40 5.20
N TYR A 52 -2.80 -3.14 4.95
CA TYR A 52 -2.97 -2.05 5.91
C TYR A 52 -3.76 -0.90 5.28
N LEU A 53 -4.88 -0.53 5.91
CA LEU A 53 -5.68 0.63 5.49
C LEU A 53 -4.88 1.93 5.67
N LEU A 54 -4.66 2.64 4.58
CA LEU A 54 -3.93 3.90 4.58
C LEU A 54 -4.85 5.07 4.94
N THR A 55 -4.35 5.94 5.81
CA THR A 55 -4.90 7.29 5.93
C THR A 55 -4.55 8.13 4.70
N ILE A 56 -5.27 9.23 4.48
CA ILE A 56 -5.00 10.16 3.38
C ILE A 56 -3.56 10.72 3.47
N LEU A 57 -3.09 11.01 4.68
CA LEU A 57 -1.74 11.51 4.90
C LEU A 57 -0.68 10.47 4.48
N GLN A 58 -0.88 9.21 4.87
CA GLN A 58 0.02 8.11 4.51
C GLN A 58 -0.02 7.83 3.00
N LEU A 59 -1.21 7.81 2.39
CA LEU A 59 -1.38 7.69 0.94
C LEU A 59 -0.58 8.78 0.20
N ASN A 60 -0.74 10.04 0.61
CA ASN A 60 -0.01 11.17 0.02
C ASN A 60 1.51 11.05 0.14
N ARG A 61 2.01 10.49 1.24
CA ARG A 61 3.44 10.25 1.44
C ARG A 61 3.98 9.13 0.54
N LEU A 62 3.15 8.15 0.17
CA LEU A 62 3.54 7.04 -0.71
C LEU A 62 3.42 7.35 -2.20
N LYS A 63 2.52 8.26 -2.61
CA LYS A 63 2.33 8.61 -4.03
C LYS A 63 3.60 8.90 -4.83
N PRO A 64 4.63 9.60 -4.30
CA PRO A 64 5.87 9.84 -5.04
C PRO A 64 6.63 8.58 -5.46
N PHE A 65 6.32 7.43 -4.85
CA PHE A 65 6.95 6.14 -5.11
C PHE A 65 6.11 5.22 -6.02
N LEU A 66 4.95 5.69 -6.50
CA LEU A 66 4.13 4.92 -7.42
C LEU A 66 4.73 4.96 -8.84
N LYS A 67 4.69 3.81 -9.51
CA LYS A 67 5.08 3.73 -10.93
C LYS A 67 4.08 4.40 -11.85
N ASP A 68 2.81 4.38 -11.46
CA ASP A 68 1.69 4.97 -12.18
C ASP A 68 1.03 6.08 -11.35
N LYS A 69 0.40 7.03 -12.02
CA LYS A 69 -0.31 8.13 -11.35
C LYS A 69 -1.58 7.60 -10.67
N LEU A 70 -1.71 7.86 -9.38
CA LEU A 70 -2.93 7.64 -8.60
C LEU A 70 -3.66 8.98 -8.41
N GLU A 71 -4.89 9.06 -8.90
CA GLU A 71 -5.81 10.19 -8.64
C GLU A 71 -6.85 9.73 -7.61
N GLU A 72 -6.66 10.10 -6.36
CA GLU A 72 -7.45 9.57 -5.26
C GLU A 72 -8.87 10.13 -5.24
N ASN A 73 -9.82 9.26 -4.91
CA ASN A 73 -11.20 9.65 -4.62
C ASN A 73 -11.68 8.97 -3.34
N ILE A 74 -11.33 9.57 -2.21
CA ILE A 74 -11.60 9.05 -0.86
C ILE A 74 -13.10 8.91 -0.53
N LEU A 75 -13.98 9.59 -1.28
CA LEU A 75 -15.43 9.45 -1.10
C LEU A 75 -15.92 8.13 -1.70
N LYS A 76 -15.24 7.65 -2.75
CA LYS A 76 -15.61 6.45 -3.49
C LYS A 76 -14.78 5.23 -3.11
N TYR A 77 -13.52 5.44 -2.72
CA TYR A 77 -12.56 4.37 -2.54
C TYR A 77 -11.84 4.41 -1.19
N SER A 78 -11.43 3.22 -0.75
CA SER A 78 -10.50 2.99 0.35
C SER A 78 -9.19 2.47 -0.21
N TYR A 79 -8.06 2.84 0.41
CA TYR A 79 -6.73 2.55 -0.10
C TYR A 79 -5.95 1.73 0.90
N TYR A 80 -5.40 0.60 0.46
CA TYR A 80 -4.66 -0.32 1.32
C TYR A 80 -3.24 -0.48 0.80
N LEU A 81 -2.27 -0.45 1.70
CA LEU A 81 -0.92 -0.93 1.41
C LEU A 81 -0.94 -2.45 1.52
N SER A 82 -0.60 -3.14 0.43
CA SER A 82 -0.60 -4.61 0.37
C SER A 82 0.72 -5.14 -0.20
N ALA A 83 1.00 -6.40 0.09
CA ALA A 83 2.21 -7.10 -0.31
C ALA A 83 1.87 -8.45 -0.93
N TYR A 84 2.41 -8.72 -2.12
CA TYR A 84 2.23 -10.02 -2.77
C TYR A 84 3.57 -10.61 -3.18
N GLU A 85 3.66 -11.94 -3.10
CA GLU A 85 4.71 -12.69 -3.75
C GLU A 85 4.56 -12.52 -5.26
N ASP A 86 5.56 -11.93 -5.91
CA ASP A 86 5.62 -11.92 -7.37
C ASP A 86 6.19 -13.26 -7.83
N ASN A 87 5.28 -14.14 -8.22
CA ASN A 87 5.56 -15.49 -8.72
C ASN A 87 5.83 -15.53 -10.23
N ARG A 88 6.04 -14.36 -10.86
CA ARG A 88 6.39 -14.24 -12.28
C ARG A 88 7.86 -14.54 -12.56
#